data_AF-A0A9E1W6F1-F1
#
_entry.id   AF-A0A9E1W6F1-F1
#
_cell.length_a   1.000
_cell.length_b   1.000
_cell.length_c   1.000
_cell.angle_alpha   90.00
_cell.angle_beta   90.00
_cell.angle_gamma   90.00
#
_symmetry.space_group_name_H-M   'P 1'
#
loop_
_entity.id
_entity.type
_entity.pdbx_description
1 polymer ?
#
loop_
_entity_poly.entity_id
_entity_poly.type
_entity_poly.pdbx_seq_one_letter_code
_entity_poly.pdbx_strand_id
1 'polypeptide(L)'
;SKDIGIFQSIAERHGVPLEVSPLLNEIFNDGRERYGDRELSPNIIRRLEDAAGTEILAPGFPAEMTDDEPEAPGYEVVPASRR
;
A
#
# COMPACT_ATOMS: atom_id res chain seq x y z
N SER A 1 9.78 -0.54 -0.39
CA SER A 1 8.44 -0.95 0.09
C SER A 1 8.63 -2.06 1.11
N LYS A 2 8.04 -1.95 2.32
CA LYS A 2 8.38 -2.79 3.47
C LYS A 2 8.03 -4.27 3.23
N ASP A 3 6.79 -4.58 2.85
CA ASP A 3 6.33 -5.97 2.77
C ASP A 3 6.67 -6.64 1.42
N ILE A 4 6.60 -5.88 0.32
CA ILE A 4 6.90 -6.40 -1.04
C ILE A 4 8.40 -6.72 -1.18
N GLY A 5 9.28 -5.89 -0.61
CA GLY A 5 10.71 -6.17 -0.61
C GLY A 5 11.07 -7.41 0.21
N ILE A 6 10.42 -7.61 1.36
CA ILE A 6 10.59 -8.82 2.17
C ILE A 6 10.13 -10.04 1.37
N PHE A 7 8.94 -9.99 0.76
CA PHE A 7 8.40 -11.12 -0.01
C PHE A 7 9.28 -11.49 -1.21
N GLN A 8 9.73 -10.49 -1.98
CA GLN A 8 10.65 -10.67 -3.08
C GLN A 8 11.96 -11.35 -2.61
N SER A 9 12.54 -10.87 -1.51
CA SER A 9 13.79 -11.43 -0.98
C SER A 9 13.67 -12.88 -0.52
N ILE A 10 12.50 -13.27 0.01
CA ILE A 10 12.24 -14.66 0.41
C ILE A 10 12.13 -15.55 -0.84
N ALA A 11 11.38 -15.11 -1.85
CA ALA A 11 11.23 -15.87 -3.08
C ALA A 11 12.57 -16.10 -3.80
N GLU A 12 13.43 -15.07 -3.87
CA GLU A 12 14.78 -15.18 -4.42
C GLU A 12 15.63 -16.21 -3.68
N ARG A 13 15.61 -16.21 -2.34
CA ARG A 13 16.34 -17.18 -1.51
C ARG A 13 15.90 -18.63 -1.76
N HIS A 14 14.64 -18.82 -2.15
CA HIS A 14 14.06 -20.15 -2.39
C HIS A 14 13.94 -20.51 -3.88
N GLY A 15 14.44 -19.65 -4.78
CA GLY A 15 14.34 -19.89 -6.23
C GLY A 15 12.91 -19.93 -6.75
N VAL A 16 11.97 -19.25 -6.08
CA VAL A 16 10.57 -19.19 -6.49
C VAL A 16 10.39 -18.04 -7.49
N PRO A 17 9.98 -18.31 -8.74
CA PRO A 17 9.74 -17.25 -9.71
C PRO A 17 8.48 -16.46 -9.34
N LEU A 18 8.62 -15.15 -9.18
CA LEU A 18 7.50 -14.23 -8.98
C LEU A 18 7.37 -13.34 -10.23
N GLU A 19 6.27 -13.47 -10.95
CA GLU A 19 6.05 -12.71 -12.18
C GLU A 19 5.68 -11.25 -11.90
N VAL A 20 4.87 -11.00 -10.88
CA VAL A 20 4.29 -9.66 -10.60
C VAL A 20 5.11 -8.84 -9.60
N SER A 21 5.78 -9.50 -8.66
CA SER A 21 6.50 -8.84 -7.57
C SER A 21 7.64 -7.90 -8.05
N PRO A 22 8.45 -8.25 -9.07
CA PRO A 22 9.44 -7.32 -9.62
C PRO A 22 8.80 -6.03 -10.16
N LEU A 23 7.70 -6.15 -10.90
CA LEU A 23 6.95 -5.01 -11.42
C LEU A 23 6.39 -4.14 -10.28
N LEU A 24 5.87 -4.74 -9.21
CA LEU A 24 5.43 -3.99 -8.04
C LEU A 24 6.58 -3.22 -7.39
N ASN A 25 7.75 -3.82 -7.25
CA ASN A 25 8.93 -3.13 -6.71
C ASN A 25 9.33 -1.93 -7.57
N GLU A 26 9.36 -2.08 -8.88
CA GLU A 26 9.61 -0.97 -9.82
C GLU A 26 8.56 0.14 -9.65
N ILE A 27 7.28 -0.23 -9.56
CA ILE A 27 6.17 0.70 -9.37
C ILE A 27 6.36 1.54 -8.10
N PHE A 28 6.68 0.89 -6.97
CA PHE A 28 6.89 1.59 -5.70
C PHE A 28 8.19 2.41 -5.68
N ASN A 29 9.24 1.97 -6.38
CA ASN A 29 10.48 2.74 -6.47
C ASN A 29 10.27 4.02 -7.30
N ASP A 30 9.58 3.96 -8.44
CA ASP A 30 9.22 5.16 -9.22
C ASP A 30 8.34 6.13 -8.39
N GLY A 31 7.41 5.60 -7.59
CA GLY A 31 6.63 6.42 -6.66
C GLY A 31 7.49 7.14 -5.62
N ARG A 32 8.46 6.44 -5.02
CA ARG A 32 9.40 7.04 -4.06
C ARG A 32 10.31 8.09 -4.70
N GLU A 33 10.78 7.86 -5.92
CA GLU A 33 11.61 8.82 -6.64
C GLU A 33 10.86 10.11 -6.96
N ARG A 34 9.57 10.02 -7.30
CA ARG A 34 8.74 11.19 -7.64
C ARG A 34 8.23 11.97 -6.43
N TYR A 35 7.79 11.28 -5.37
CA TYR A 35 7.04 11.89 -4.26
C TYR A 35 7.77 11.82 -2.91
N GLY A 36 8.90 11.12 -2.86
CA GLY A 36 9.75 11.01 -1.68
C GLY A 36 9.50 9.79 -0.81
N ASP A 37 10.43 9.56 0.11
CA ASP A 37 10.49 8.34 0.94
C ASP A 37 9.43 8.27 2.06
N ARG A 38 8.82 9.42 2.39
CA ARG A 38 7.77 9.52 3.41
C ARG A 38 6.38 9.27 2.85
N GLU A 39 6.29 8.95 1.56
CA GLU A 39 5.01 8.74 0.90
C GLU A 39 4.35 7.44 1.39
N LEU A 40 3.05 7.51 1.64
CA LEU A 40 2.27 6.37 2.10
C LEU A 40 1.99 5.43 0.91
N SER A 41 2.00 4.12 1.14
CA SER A 41 1.72 3.14 0.08
C SER A 41 0.40 3.34 -0.67
N PRO A 42 -0.70 3.86 -0.06
CA PRO A 42 -1.92 4.17 -0.81
C PRO A 42 -1.75 5.28 -1.84
N ASN A 43 -0.84 6.23 -1.61
CA ASN A 43 -0.63 7.36 -2.51
C ASN A 43 0.11 6.98 -3.80
N ILE A 44 0.46 5.70 -3.98
CA ILE A 44 1.02 5.21 -5.23
C ILE A 44 0.09 5.43 -6.44
N ILE A 45 -1.22 5.54 -6.18
CA ILE A 45 -2.24 5.89 -7.18
C ILE A 45 -1.97 7.23 -7.85
N ARG A 46 -1.33 8.17 -7.15
CA ARG A 46 -0.97 9.49 -7.65
C ARG A 46 -0.15 9.45 -8.94
N ARG A 47 0.64 8.40 -9.15
CA ARG A 47 1.37 8.17 -10.41
C ARG A 47 0.43 8.10 -11.61
N LEU A 48 -0.72 7.46 -11.43
CA LEU A 48 -1.75 7.33 -12.45
C LEU A 48 -2.60 8.60 -12.54
N GLU A 49 -2.89 9.23 -11.41
CA GLU A 49 -3.62 10.52 -11.37
C GLU A 49 -2.86 11.61 -12.13
N ASP A 50 -1.56 11.77 -11.87
CA ASP A 50 -0.68 12.72 -12.55
C ASP A 50 -0.59 12.41 -14.06
N ALA A 51 -0.48 11.13 -14.42
CA ALA A 51 -0.39 10.70 -15.82
C ALA A 51 -1.71 10.89 -16.59
N ALA A 52 -2.84 10.73 -15.90
CA ALA A 52 -4.18 10.87 -16.47
C ALA A 52 -4.74 12.30 -16.34
N GLY A 53 -4.07 13.18 -15.58
CA GLY A 53 -4.58 14.51 -15.24
C GLY A 53 -5.93 14.47 -14.51
N THR A 54 -6.17 13.43 -13.71
CA THR A 54 -7.45 13.18 -13.03
C THR A 54 -7.22 12.80 -11.59
N GLU A 55 -7.89 13.48 -10.66
CA GLU A 55 -7.88 13.13 -9.24
C GLU A 55 -8.94 12.04 -8.94
N ILE A 56 -8.52 10.95 -8.31
CA ILE A 56 -9.36 9.84 -7.83
C ILE A 56 -9.64 10.08 -6.35
N LEU A 57 -10.15 11.28 -6.04
CA LEU A 57 -10.55 11.69 -4.70
C LEU A 57 -12.05 11.97 -4.67
N ALA A 58 -12.77 11.23 -3.83
CA ALA A 58 -14.19 11.48 -3.63
C ALA A 58 -14.42 12.75 -2.77
N PRO A 59 -15.47 13.54 -3.04
CA PRO A 59 -15.83 14.66 -2.19
C PRO A 59 -16.03 14.23 -0.73
N GLY A 60 -15.44 14.98 0.21
CA GLY A 60 -15.56 14.71 1.65
C GLY A 60 -14.55 13.72 2.22
N PHE A 61 -13.66 13.14 1.40
CA PHE A 61 -12.54 12.34 1.90
C PHE A 61 -11.42 13.26 2.42
N PRO A 62 -11.00 13.16 3.70
CA PRO A 62 -9.96 14.03 4.23
C PRO A 62 -8.57 13.62 3.73
N ALA A 63 -7.65 14.57 3.68
CA ALA A 63 -6.25 14.32 3.32
C ALA A 63 -5.50 13.48 4.37
N GLU A 64 -5.96 13.52 5.62
CA GLU A 64 -5.43 12.76 6.73
C GLU A 64 -6.60 12.08 7.46
N MET A 65 -6.46 10.78 7.73
CA MET A 65 -7.41 10.06 8.58
C MET A 65 -6.98 10.22 10.03
N THR A 66 -7.89 10.68 10.87
CA THR A 66 -7.70 10.73 12.32
C THR A 66 -8.52 9.62 12.96
N ASP A 67 -7.91 8.89 13.89
CA ASP A 67 -8.59 7.94 14.75
C ASP A 67 -8.91 8.63 16.08
N ASP A 68 -10.21 8.79 16.36
CA ASP A 68 -10.71 9.40 17.59
C ASP A 68 -11.04 8.34 18.67
N GLU A 69 -10.90 7.05 18.37
CA GLU A 69 -11.14 5.98 19.33
C GLU A 69 -9.99 5.86 20.35
N PRO A 70 -10.29 5.64 21.63
CA PRO A 70 -9.25 5.42 22.64
C PRO A 70 -8.53 4.09 22.37
N GLU A 71 -7.21 4.08 22.62
CA GLU A 71 -6.40 2.85 22.50
C GLU A 71 -6.99 1.73 23.36
N ALA A 72 -7.20 0.57 22.75
CA ALA A 72 -7.77 -0.61 23.39
C ALA A 72 -6.96 -1.87 23.05
N PRO A 73 -6.93 -2.88 23.94
CA PRO A 73 -6.36 -4.18 23.60
C PRO A 73 -7.04 -4.79 22.37
N GLY A 74 -6.25 -5.30 21.42
CA GLY A 74 -6.78 -6.02 20.26
C GLY A 74 -7.54 -7.28 20.68
N TYR A 75 -8.57 -7.63 19.92
CA TYR A 75 -9.38 -8.84 20.11
C TYR A 75 -9.63 -9.55 18.78
N GLU A 76 -9.92 -10.85 18.84
CA GLU A 76 -10.24 -11.63 17.64
C GLU A 76 -11.65 -11.26 17.14
N VAL A 77 -11.74 -10.79 15.89
CA VAL A 77 -13.02 -10.52 15.23
C VAL A 77 -13.59 -11.84 14.73
N VAL A 78 -14.72 -12.28 15.31
CA VAL A 78 -15.46 -13.45 14.83
C VAL A 78 -16.46 -13.00 13.76
N PRO A 79 -16.32 -13.42 12.48
CA PRO A 79 -17.24 -13.02 11.42
C PRO A 79 -18.66 -13.53 11.69
N ALA A 80 -19.67 -12.73 11.36
CA ALA A 80 -21.08 -13.09 11.56
C ALA A 80 -21.50 -14.38 10.84
N SER A 81 -20.77 -14.78 9.79
CA SER A 81 -21.01 -16.02 9.01
C SER A 81 -20.61 -17.31 9.74
N ARG A 82 -20.01 -17.23 10.94
CA ARG A 82 -19.54 -18.39 11.72
C ARG A 82 -20.47 -18.79 12.88
N ARG A 83 -21.75 -18.36 12.87
CA ARG A 83 -22.75 -18.80 13.86
C ARG A 83 -23.31 -20.18 13.55
#